data_AF-A0A7S1ZT70-F1
#
_entry.id   AF-A0A7S1ZT70-F1
#
_cell.length_a   1.000
_cell.length_b   1.000
_cell.length_c   1.000
_cell.angle_alpha   90.00
_cell.angle_beta   90.00
_cell.angle_gamma   90.00
#
_symmetry.space_group_name_H-M   'P 1'
#
loop_
_entity.id
_entity.type
_entity.pdbx_description
1 polymer ?
#
loop_
_entity_poly.entity_id
_entity_poly.type
_entity_poly.pdbx_seq_one_letter_code
_entity_poly.pdbx_strand_id
1 'polypeptide(L)'
;YLVRLRPFAGLHRQLQGGRFDVADRLFFSVPHTYDMCAGVSPTEVKELTPEWYSDPSFLVNINGFDLGTRVNQKKVGDVELPPWADRSAEKFVRVMRDALESDVCSRMMPDWIDLIFGFKQRGSEARKAYNVFHHLTYYEPEDLSKLEDEGLRTETELHISDFGHCPAQLFLKPHPWKKPEAMAGAPTTHPCVLHH
;
A
#
# COMPACT_ATOMS: atom_id res chain seq x y z
N TYR A 1 -4.44 -5.94 3.13
CA TYR A 1 -5.32 -5.96 1.94
C TYR A 1 -5.80 -7.37 1.55
N LEU A 2 -4.90 -8.35 1.42
CA LEU A 2 -5.17 -9.63 0.73
C LEU A 2 -5.96 -10.69 1.54
N VAL A 3 -6.68 -10.32 2.60
CA VAL A 3 -7.36 -11.25 3.53
C VAL A 3 -8.38 -12.18 2.84
N ARG A 4 -8.83 -11.84 1.63
CA ARG A 4 -9.80 -12.63 0.83
C ARG A 4 -9.15 -13.70 -0.04
N LEU A 5 -7.83 -13.67 -0.19
CA LEU A 5 -7.07 -14.58 -1.04
C LEU A 5 -6.39 -15.67 -0.24
N ARG A 6 -6.30 -16.88 -0.82
CA ARG A 6 -5.37 -17.90 -0.32
C ARG A 6 -3.99 -17.66 -0.95
N PRO A 7 -2.89 -17.91 -0.22
CA PRO A 7 -2.82 -18.43 1.15
C PRO A 7 -3.00 -17.37 2.26
N PHE A 8 -3.08 -16.09 1.92
CA PHE A 8 -3.08 -14.96 2.87
C PHE A 8 -4.19 -15.00 3.92
N ALA A 9 -5.39 -15.49 3.59
CA ALA A 9 -6.48 -15.69 4.53
C ALA A 9 -6.11 -16.69 5.64
N GLY A 10 -5.37 -17.75 5.29
CA GLY A 10 -4.87 -18.73 6.25
C GLY A 10 -3.81 -18.13 7.16
N LEU A 11 -2.86 -17.37 6.59
CA LEU A 11 -1.83 -16.67 7.33
C LEU A 11 -2.44 -15.64 8.31
N HIS A 12 -3.42 -14.85 7.85
CA HIS A 12 -4.14 -13.89 8.69
C HIS A 12 -4.76 -14.58 9.90
N ARG A 13 -5.42 -15.73 9.70
CA ARG A 13 -6.00 -16.50 10.79
C ARG A 13 -4.96 -17.03 11.75
N GLN A 14 -3.82 -17.52 11.26
CA GLN A 14 -2.74 -18.00 12.11
C GLN A 14 -2.21 -16.89 13.01
N LEU A 15 -1.97 -15.70 12.46
CA LEU A 15 -1.52 -14.52 13.20
C LEU A 15 -2.56 -14.00 14.20
N GLN A 16 -3.85 -14.30 14.00
CA GLN A 16 -4.97 -13.85 14.83
C GLN A 16 -5.59 -14.97 15.69
N GLY A 17 -4.79 -15.98 16.07
CA GLY A 17 -5.21 -17.02 17.00
C GLY A 17 -6.25 -17.99 16.44
N GLY A 18 -6.20 -18.28 15.14
CA GLY A 18 -7.05 -19.24 14.43
C GLY A 18 -8.31 -18.67 13.79
N ARG A 19 -8.59 -17.36 13.95
CA ARG A 19 -9.80 -16.68 13.45
C ARG A 19 -9.45 -15.42 12.65
N PHE A 20 -10.40 -14.90 11.87
CA PHE A 20 -10.22 -13.58 11.28
C PHE A 20 -10.23 -12.49 12.35
N ASP A 21 -9.67 -11.33 12.02
CA ASP A 21 -9.71 -10.17 12.91
C ASP A 21 -11.14 -9.63 13.03
N VAL A 22 -11.39 -8.72 13.97
CA VAL A 22 -12.68 -8.05 14.11
C VAL A 22 -13.03 -7.31 12.82
N ALA A 23 -14.30 -7.39 12.43
CA ALA A 23 -14.78 -6.94 11.12
C ALA A 23 -14.45 -5.47 10.81
N ASP A 24 -14.52 -4.58 11.79
CA ASP A 24 -14.24 -3.16 11.63
C ASP A 24 -12.76 -2.82 11.37
N ARG A 25 -11.83 -3.74 11.68
CA ARG A 25 -10.40 -3.58 11.38
C ARG A 25 -9.98 -4.20 10.05
N LEU A 26 -10.84 -5.01 9.44
CA LEU A 26 -10.56 -5.61 8.15
C LEU A 26 -10.65 -4.57 7.04
N PHE A 27 -9.89 -4.80 5.97
CA PHE A 27 -10.05 -4.02 4.75
C PHE A 27 -11.42 -4.33 4.11
N PHE A 28 -12.39 -3.43 4.24
CA PHE A 28 -13.75 -3.62 3.74
C PHE A 28 -14.19 -2.59 2.69
N SER A 29 -13.48 -1.47 2.52
CA SER A 29 -13.92 -0.38 1.64
C SER A 29 -12.74 0.45 1.15
N VAL A 30 -12.63 0.64 -0.17
CA VAL A 30 -11.59 1.47 -0.79
C VAL A 30 -11.75 2.94 -0.38
N PRO A 31 -12.93 3.58 -0.52
CA PRO A 31 -13.11 4.97 -0.08
C PRO A 31 -12.78 5.18 1.39
N HIS A 32 -13.25 4.28 2.27
CA HIS A 32 -12.97 4.38 3.69
C HIS A 32 -11.47 4.30 4.00
N THR A 33 -10.77 3.33 3.40
CA THR A 33 -9.32 3.21 3.60
C THR A 33 -8.58 4.43 3.06
N TYR A 34 -8.98 4.96 1.92
CA TYR A 34 -8.41 6.20 1.40
C TYR A 34 -8.57 7.37 2.38
N ASP A 35 -9.77 7.61 2.91
CA ASP A 35 -10.03 8.69 3.86
C ASP A 35 -9.18 8.55 5.14
N MET A 36 -9.04 7.33 5.64
CA MET A 36 -8.19 7.03 6.79
C MET A 36 -6.73 7.39 6.53
N CYS A 37 -6.18 7.02 5.36
CA CYS A 37 -4.82 7.34 4.97
C CYS A 37 -4.62 8.83 4.60
N ALA A 38 -5.65 9.50 4.08
CA ALA A 38 -5.56 10.85 3.52
C ALA A 38 -5.74 11.97 4.57
N GLY A 39 -5.99 11.64 5.83
CA GLY A 39 -5.99 12.62 6.91
C GLY A 39 -6.98 12.39 8.05
N VAL A 40 -7.89 11.41 7.95
CA VAL A 40 -8.79 11.10 9.08
C VAL A 40 -8.02 10.50 10.25
N SER A 41 -7.02 9.66 9.98
CA SER A 41 -6.17 9.09 11.03
C SER A 41 -4.74 9.61 10.93
N PRO A 42 -4.15 10.10 12.03
CA PRO A 42 -2.74 10.53 12.05
C PRO A 42 -1.76 9.35 12.06
N THR A 43 -2.24 8.12 12.25
CA THR A 43 -1.40 6.91 12.35
C THR A 43 -1.55 5.98 11.15
N GLU A 44 -2.42 6.32 10.20
CA GLU A 44 -2.70 5.50 9.03
C GLU A 44 -1.95 6.06 7.82
N VAL A 45 -0.84 5.42 7.45
CA VAL A 45 0.07 5.90 6.39
C VAL A 45 0.43 4.78 5.41
N LYS A 46 -0.51 3.85 5.17
CA LYS A 46 -0.32 2.71 4.28
C LYS A 46 -0.15 3.13 2.81
N GLU A 47 0.83 2.53 2.15
CA GLU A 47 1.00 2.56 0.70
C GLU A 47 0.35 1.34 0.03
N LEU A 48 0.10 1.46 -1.28
CA LEU A 48 -0.57 0.40 -2.05
C LEU A 48 0.40 -0.71 -2.46
N THR A 49 -0.12 -1.94 -2.55
CA THR A 49 0.63 -3.12 -3.03
C THR A 49 0.40 -3.34 -4.54
N PRO A 50 1.23 -4.14 -5.23
CA PRO A 50 1.09 -4.37 -6.67
C PRO A 50 -0.27 -4.90 -7.11
N GLU A 51 -0.97 -5.65 -6.27
CA GLU A 51 -2.29 -6.24 -6.56
C GLU A 51 -3.34 -5.17 -6.93
N TRP A 52 -3.24 -3.96 -6.37
CA TRP A 52 -4.10 -2.82 -6.69
C TRP A 52 -4.09 -2.43 -8.18
N TYR A 53 -3.03 -2.80 -8.90
CA TYR A 53 -2.84 -2.50 -10.31
C TYR A 53 -2.84 -3.76 -11.19
N SER A 54 -2.88 -4.96 -10.60
CA SER A 54 -2.60 -6.22 -11.30
C SER A 54 -3.65 -7.30 -11.13
N ASP A 55 -4.30 -7.39 -9.97
CA ASP A 55 -5.15 -8.52 -9.62
C ASP A 55 -6.47 -8.03 -9.00
N PRO A 56 -7.63 -8.19 -9.65
CA PRO A 56 -8.92 -7.81 -9.07
C PRO A 56 -9.41 -8.77 -7.96
N SER A 57 -8.83 -9.97 -7.86
CA SER A 57 -9.38 -11.03 -7.02
C SER A 57 -9.33 -10.70 -5.51
N PHE A 58 -8.37 -9.89 -5.04
CA PHE A 58 -8.30 -9.51 -3.62
C PHE A 58 -9.46 -8.63 -3.14
N LEU A 59 -10.24 -8.06 -4.07
CA LEU A 59 -11.41 -7.24 -3.79
C LEU A 59 -12.69 -8.07 -3.65
N VAL A 60 -12.66 -9.35 -4.04
CA VAL A 60 -13.83 -10.23 -4.08
C VAL A 60 -13.65 -11.38 -3.09
N ASN A 61 -14.67 -11.65 -2.27
CA ASN A 61 -14.68 -12.77 -1.34
C ASN A 61 -15.11 -14.07 -2.06
N ILE A 62 -14.37 -14.46 -3.09
CA ILE A 62 -14.68 -15.63 -3.93
C ILE A 62 -14.73 -16.95 -3.13
N ASN A 63 -13.98 -17.01 -2.03
CA ASN A 63 -13.93 -18.18 -1.16
C ASN A 63 -15.10 -18.25 -0.16
N GLY A 64 -15.95 -17.22 -0.08
CA GLY A 64 -17.08 -17.17 0.85
C GLY A 64 -16.66 -17.19 2.32
N PHE A 65 -15.52 -16.58 2.67
CA PHE A 65 -15.07 -16.52 4.06
C PHE A 65 -16.04 -15.73 4.93
N ASP A 66 -16.28 -16.18 6.16
CA ASP A 66 -16.97 -15.39 7.18
C ASP A 66 -16.00 -14.36 7.78
N LEU A 67 -16.06 -13.14 7.26
CA LEU A 67 -15.23 -12.00 7.69
C LEU A 67 -15.90 -11.18 8.80
N GLY A 68 -16.99 -11.70 9.38
CA GLY A 68 -17.70 -11.08 10.49
C GLY A 68 -18.65 -9.94 10.08
N THR A 69 -19.20 -9.29 11.11
CA THR A 69 -20.16 -8.19 10.97
C THR A 69 -19.64 -6.97 11.72
N ARG A 70 -19.62 -5.82 11.06
CA ARG A 70 -19.19 -4.55 11.64
C ARG A 70 -20.17 -4.04 12.69
N VAL A 71 -19.73 -3.08 13.51
CA VAL A 71 -20.58 -2.43 14.53
C VAL A 71 -21.88 -1.87 13.93
N ASN A 72 -21.82 -1.35 12.71
CA ASN A 72 -22.98 -0.84 11.97
C ASN A 72 -23.91 -1.94 11.38
N GLN A 73 -23.76 -3.19 11.81
CA GLN A 73 -24.54 -4.36 11.39
C GLN A 73 -24.36 -4.77 9.91
N LYS A 74 -23.36 -4.21 9.21
CA LYS A 74 -23.02 -4.65 7.85
C LYS A 74 -22.03 -5.81 7.90
N LYS A 75 -22.38 -6.92 7.25
CA LYS A 75 -21.45 -8.03 7.02
C LYS A 75 -20.29 -7.60 6.14
N VAL A 76 -19.09 -8.11 6.44
CA VAL A 76 -17.92 -7.93 5.59
C VAL A 76 -17.91 -9.06 4.56
N GLY A 77 -17.90 -8.69 3.29
CA GLY A 77 -17.87 -9.61 2.14
C GLY A 77 -16.89 -9.08 1.11
N ASP A 78 -17.35 -8.84 -0.12
CA ASP A 78 -16.59 -8.10 -1.12
C ASP A 78 -16.22 -6.69 -0.62
N VAL A 79 -15.14 -6.14 -1.14
CA VAL A 79 -14.69 -4.79 -0.82
C VAL A 79 -15.64 -3.77 -1.45
N GLU A 80 -16.07 -2.78 -0.67
CA GLU A 80 -16.84 -1.65 -1.19
C GLU A 80 -15.95 -0.80 -2.11
N LEU A 81 -16.32 -0.73 -3.39
CA LEU A 81 -15.58 0.01 -4.42
C LEU A 81 -16.18 1.41 -4.64
N PRO A 82 -15.38 2.36 -5.18
CA PRO A 82 -15.90 3.67 -5.56
C PRO A 82 -17.02 3.57 -6.63
N PRO A 83 -17.95 4.55 -6.70
CA PRO A 83 -19.07 4.50 -7.64
C PRO A 83 -18.65 4.31 -9.11
N TRP A 84 -17.56 4.95 -9.54
CA TRP A 84 -17.05 4.84 -10.91
C TRP A 84 -16.61 3.43 -11.31
N ALA A 85 -16.39 2.53 -10.35
CA ALA A 85 -16.02 1.15 -10.62
C ALA A 85 -17.23 0.26 -10.98
N ASP A 86 -18.47 0.78 -10.89
CA ASP A 86 -19.72 0.06 -11.20
C ASP A 86 -19.80 -1.33 -10.56
N ARG A 87 -19.30 -1.46 -9.33
CA ARG A 87 -19.20 -2.72 -8.57
C ARG A 87 -18.35 -3.82 -9.26
N SER A 88 -17.51 -3.48 -10.24
CA SER A 88 -16.57 -4.41 -10.88
C SER A 88 -15.15 -4.19 -10.36
N ALA A 89 -14.58 -5.24 -9.76
CA ALA A 89 -13.20 -5.28 -9.32
C ALA A 89 -12.23 -5.18 -10.52
N GLU A 90 -12.59 -5.78 -11.64
CA GLU A 90 -11.84 -5.72 -12.90
C GLU A 90 -11.79 -4.29 -13.46
N LYS A 91 -12.93 -3.59 -13.46
CA LYS A 91 -12.99 -2.17 -13.86
C LYS A 91 -12.14 -1.33 -12.93
N PHE A 92 -12.23 -1.56 -11.61
CA PHE A 92 -11.41 -0.86 -10.62
C PHE A 92 -9.91 -1.01 -10.91
N VAL A 93 -9.41 -2.25 -11.00
CA VAL A 93 -7.98 -2.52 -11.22
C VAL A 93 -7.50 -2.02 -12.58
N ARG A 94 -8.33 -2.12 -13.63
CA ARG A 94 -8.00 -1.55 -14.95
C ARG A 94 -7.79 -0.04 -14.87
N VAL A 95 -8.72 0.70 -14.27
CA VAL A 95 -8.59 2.16 -14.12
C VAL A 95 -7.40 2.54 -13.25
N MET A 96 -7.14 1.79 -12.16
CA MET A 96 -5.95 2.00 -11.33
C MET A 96 -4.66 1.82 -12.13
N ARG A 97 -4.59 0.79 -12.99
CA ARG A 97 -3.46 0.57 -13.89
C ARG A 97 -3.32 1.70 -14.91
N ASP A 98 -4.41 2.11 -15.56
CA ASP A 98 -4.40 3.21 -16.53
C ASP A 98 -3.93 4.52 -15.87
N ALA A 99 -4.30 4.75 -14.61
CA ALA A 99 -3.82 5.90 -13.83
C ALA A 99 -2.32 5.80 -13.51
N LEU A 100 -1.83 4.62 -13.13
CA LEU A 100 -0.40 4.37 -12.86
C LEU A 100 0.46 4.60 -14.11
N GLU A 101 -0.03 4.19 -15.28
CA GLU A 101 0.67 4.34 -16.57
C GLU A 101 0.46 5.71 -17.23
N SER A 102 -0.32 6.60 -16.59
CA SER A 102 -0.61 7.93 -17.13
C SER A 102 0.62 8.86 -17.14
N ASP A 103 0.60 9.87 -18.01
CA ASP A 103 1.62 10.92 -18.05
C ASP A 103 1.72 11.72 -16.76
N VAL A 104 0.62 11.81 -16.00
CA VAL A 104 0.62 12.48 -14.69
C VAL A 104 1.44 11.66 -13.71
N CYS A 105 1.14 10.36 -13.57
CA CYS A 105 1.88 9.49 -12.66
C CYS A 105 3.34 9.34 -13.10
N SER A 106 3.61 9.15 -14.39
CA SER A 106 4.98 9.09 -14.93
C SER A 106 5.81 10.34 -14.62
N ARG A 107 5.21 11.53 -14.61
CA ARG A 107 5.90 12.78 -14.22
C ARG A 107 6.15 12.85 -12.73
N MET A 108 5.23 12.38 -11.90
CA MET A 108 5.38 12.44 -10.43
C MET A 108 6.19 11.30 -9.84
N MET A 109 6.37 10.19 -10.58
CA MET A 109 7.02 8.98 -10.09
C MET A 109 8.42 9.21 -9.50
N PRO A 110 9.32 10.03 -10.10
CA PRO A 110 10.63 10.29 -9.52
C PRO A 110 10.57 10.82 -8.08
N ASP A 111 9.58 11.65 -7.74
CA ASP A 111 9.41 12.19 -6.39
C ASP A 111 9.02 11.10 -5.39
N TRP A 112 8.15 10.16 -5.77
CA TRP A 112 7.81 9.02 -4.93
C TRP A 112 8.99 8.07 -4.75
N ILE A 113 9.76 7.78 -5.81
CA ILE A 113 10.96 6.96 -5.71
C ILE A 113 11.99 7.62 -4.77
N ASP A 114 12.15 8.95 -4.84
CA ASP A 114 13.03 9.69 -3.93
C ASP A 114 12.64 9.54 -2.45
N LEU A 115 11.35 9.44 -2.14
CA LEU A 115 10.83 9.21 -0.78
C LEU A 115 11.11 7.78 -0.30
N ILE A 116 10.82 6.79 -1.14
CA ILE A 116 10.85 5.38 -0.73
C ILE A 116 12.26 4.78 -0.80
N PHE A 117 13.06 5.14 -1.81
CA PHE A 117 14.36 4.52 -2.08
C PHE A 117 15.52 5.52 -2.19
N GLY A 118 15.21 6.82 -2.29
CA GLY A 118 16.17 7.84 -2.67
C GLY A 118 16.62 8.76 -1.55
N PHE A 119 17.11 9.92 -1.95
CA PHE A 119 17.76 10.88 -1.04
C PHE A 119 16.80 11.50 -0.01
N LYS A 120 15.49 11.43 -0.22
CA LYS A 120 14.46 11.91 0.72
C LYS A 120 14.01 10.83 1.72
N GLN A 121 14.62 9.64 1.71
CA GLN A 121 14.27 8.56 2.66
C GLN A 121 14.83 8.82 4.08
N ARG A 122 15.99 9.46 4.20
CA ARG A 122 16.70 9.67 5.48
C ARG A 122 17.25 11.10 5.62
N GLY A 123 17.69 11.45 6.83
CA GLY A 123 18.40 12.71 7.10
C GLY A 123 17.53 13.98 7.07
N SER A 124 18.15 15.12 6.73
CA SER A 124 17.47 16.42 6.69
C SER A 124 16.38 16.48 5.61
N GLU A 125 16.59 15.80 4.48
CA GLU A 125 15.65 15.83 3.36
C GLU A 125 14.37 15.05 3.67
N ALA A 126 14.47 13.92 4.39
CA ALA A 126 13.30 13.22 4.92
C ALA A 126 12.47 14.10 5.87
N ARG A 127 13.13 14.87 6.76
CA ARG A 127 12.42 15.80 7.67
C ARG A 127 11.68 16.89 6.92
N LYS A 128 12.32 17.49 5.90
CA LYS A 128 11.68 18.51 5.05
C LYS A 128 10.50 17.95 4.27
N ALA A 129 10.55 16.67 3.91
CA ALA A 129 9.50 15.98 3.16
C ALA A 129 8.45 15.30 4.05
N TYR A 130 8.51 15.44 5.38
CA TYR A 130 7.63 14.74 6.33
C TYR A 130 7.66 13.20 6.20
N ASN A 131 8.82 12.64 5.84
CA ASN A 131 9.03 11.24 5.50
C ASN A 131 9.93 10.52 6.52
N VAL A 132 9.72 10.78 7.82
CA VAL A 132 10.51 10.18 8.90
C VAL A 132 9.65 9.16 9.64
N PHE A 133 10.10 7.91 9.65
CA PHE A 133 9.47 6.79 10.34
C PHE A 133 10.17 6.48 11.66
N HIS A 134 9.64 5.50 12.41
CA HIS A 134 10.23 5.05 13.66
C HIS A 134 11.67 4.54 13.43
N HIS A 135 12.60 4.84 14.33
CA HIS A 135 14.03 4.58 14.08
C HIS A 135 14.36 3.11 13.79
N LEU A 136 13.59 2.17 14.35
CA LEU A 136 13.75 0.74 14.12
C LEU A 136 13.41 0.30 12.70
N THR A 137 12.58 1.05 11.96
CA THR A 137 12.25 0.70 10.57
C THR A 137 13.44 0.83 9.63
N TYR A 138 14.51 1.52 10.05
CA TYR A 138 15.72 1.75 9.25
C TYR A 138 16.89 0.80 9.60
N TYR A 139 16.68 -0.13 10.54
CA TYR A 139 17.72 -1.07 10.96
C TYR A 139 18.10 -2.01 9.82
N GLU A 140 19.40 -2.19 9.60
CA GLU A 140 19.91 -3.18 8.67
C GLU A 140 20.33 -4.47 9.44
N PRO A 141 20.50 -5.62 8.77
CA PRO A 141 20.96 -6.85 9.42
C PRO A 141 22.27 -6.66 10.21
N GLU A 142 23.17 -5.80 9.73
CA GLU A 142 24.43 -5.47 10.39
C GLU A 142 24.22 -4.74 11.72
N ASP A 143 23.12 -4.02 11.90
CA ASP A 143 22.82 -3.31 13.16
C ASP A 143 22.30 -4.26 14.23
N LEU A 144 21.52 -5.27 13.85
CA LEU A 144 21.04 -6.31 14.75
C LEU A 144 22.18 -7.20 15.27
N SER A 145 23.18 -7.48 14.42
CA SER A 145 24.33 -8.29 14.83
C SER A 145 25.24 -7.63 15.87
N LYS A 146 25.18 -6.29 15.99
CA LYS A 146 25.93 -5.53 17.00
C LYS A 146 25.28 -5.55 18.38
N LEU A 147 24.03 -6.01 18.49
CA LEU A 147 23.33 -6.14 19.78
C LEU A 147 23.87 -7.37 20.50
N GLU A 148 24.65 -7.19 21.57
CA GLU A 148 25.20 -8.32 22.35
C GLU A 148 24.15 -8.99 23.24
N ASP A 149 23.14 -8.23 23.69
CA ASP A 149 22.03 -8.76 24.49
C ASP A 149 21.01 -9.47 23.58
N GLU A 150 20.91 -10.79 23.73
CA GLU A 150 19.99 -11.63 22.95
C GLU A 150 18.51 -11.30 23.18
N GLY A 151 18.14 -10.85 24.39
CA GLY A 151 16.79 -10.43 24.71
C GLY A 151 16.41 -9.17 23.93
N LEU A 152 17.26 -8.15 24.01
CA LEU A 152 17.09 -6.90 23.26
C LEU A 152 17.08 -7.13 21.75
N ARG A 153 17.95 -8.03 21.24
CA ARG A 153 17.95 -8.40 19.82
C ARG A 153 16.60 -9.01 19.42
N THR A 154 16.12 -9.98 20.18
CA THR A 154 14.84 -10.64 19.91
C THR A 154 13.67 -9.65 19.93
N GLU A 155 13.62 -8.75 20.92
CA GLU A 155 12.58 -7.71 21.00
C GLU A 155 12.64 -6.74 19.81
N THR A 156 13.85 -6.40 19.36
CA THR A 156 14.06 -5.52 18.21
C THR A 156 13.60 -6.18 16.92
N GLU A 157 13.95 -7.45 16.71
CA GLU A 157 13.53 -8.24 15.54
C GLU A 157 12.01 -8.36 15.45
N LEU A 158 11.35 -8.63 16.59
CA LEU A 158 9.88 -8.67 16.66
C LEU A 158 9.26 -7.31 16.31
N HIS A 159 9.82 -6.22 16.83
CA HIS A 159 9.32 -4.88 16.51
C HIS A 159 9.44 -4.57 15.01
N ILE A 160 10.57 -4.89 14.39
CA ILE A 160 10.78 -4.68 12.94
C ILE A 160 9.78 -5.52 12.14
N SER A 161 9.58 -6.78 12.52
CA SER A 161 8.63 -7.69 11.87
C SER A 161 7.19 -7.16 11.91
N ASP A 162 6.77 -6.59 13.04
CA ASP A 162 5.37 -6.22 13.25
C ASP A 162 5.02 -4.80 12.80
N PHE A 163 5.97 -3.86 12.90
CA PHE A 163 5.73 -2.43 12.64
C PHE A 163 6.35 -1.92 11.34
N GLY A 164 7.01 -2.81 10.59
CA GLY A 164 7.48 -2.56 9.24
C GLY A 164 8.98 -2.26 9.16
N HIS A 165 9.48 -2.42 7.94
CA HIS A 165 10.87 -2.23 7.58
C HIS A 165 10.93 -1.34 6.33
N CYS A 166 11.66 -0.24 6.41
CA CYS A 166 11.88 0.64 5.27
C CYS A 166 12.81 -0.05 4.27
N PRO A 167 12.54 0.03 2.96
CA PRO A 167 13.45 -0.51 1.96
C PRO A 167 14.85 0.10 2.06
N ALA A 168 15.85 -0.59 1.51
CA ALA A 168 17.21 -0.05 1.43
C ALA A 168 17.24 1.26 0.62
N GLN A 169 18.06 2.23 1.07
CA GLN A 169 18.31 3.45 0.33
C GLN A 169 19.25 3.16 -0.85
N LEU A 170 18.75 3.29 -2.07
CA LEU A 170 19.47 2.90 -3.28
C LEU A 170 20.39 4.01 -3.81
N PHE A 171 20.08 5.27 -3.52
CA PHE A 171 20.83 6.41 -4.04
C PHE A 171 20.67 7.68 -3.19
N LEU A 172 21.65 8.57 -3.30
CA LEU A 172 21.74 9.82 -2.52
C LEU A 172 21.54 11.09 -3.36
N LYS A 173 21.33 10.94 -4.68
CA LYS A 173 21.05 12.04 -5.61
C LYS A 173 19.60 11.96 -6.08
N PRO A 174 18.97 13.06 -6.50
CA PRO A 174 17.60 13.01 -7.03
C PRO A 174 17.45 12.00 -8.17
N HIS A 175 16.35 11.24 -8.15
CA HIS A 175 16.02 10.31 -9.21
C HIS A 175 15.88 11.06 -10.55
N PRO A 176 16.44 10.54 -11.66
CA PRO A 176 16.35 11.21 -12.95
C PRO A 176 14.90 11.28 -13.45
N TRP A 177 14.55 12.40 -14.07
CA TRP A 177 13.27 12.59 -14.72
C TRP A 177 13.34 12.06 -16.16
N LYS A 178 12.23 11.48 -16.66
CA LYS A 178 12.11 11.13 -18.07
C LYS A 178 12.23 12.41 -18.91
N LYS A 179 13.10 12.41 -19.93
CA LYS A 179 13.20 13.53 -20.86
C LYS A 179 11.89 13.67 -21.67
N PRO A 180 11.46 14.89 -22.04
CA PRO A 180 10.21 15.12 -22.77
C PRO A 180 10.08 14.32 -24.06
N GLU A 181 11.19 14.05 -24.75
CA GLU A 181 11.23 13.32 -26.03
C GLU A 181 10.74 11.86 -25.91
N ALA A 182 10.82 11.25 -24.73
CA ALA A 182 10.33 9.88 -24.48
C ALA A 182 8.81 9.81 -24.23
N MET A 183 8.15 10.95 -23.98
CA MET A 183 6.70 11.01 -23.70
C MET A 183 5.87 11.25 -24.97
N ALA A 184 6.50 11.62 -26.09
CA ALA A 184 5.82 11.95 -27.35
C ALA A 184 5.48 10.72 -28.24
N GLY A 185 5.68 9.50 -27.74
CA GLY A 185 5.70 8.28 -28.54
C GLY A 185 4.42 7.45 -28.64
N ALA A 186 3.31 7.82 -27.98
CA ALA A 186 2.07 7.02 -28.05
C ALA A 186 0.84 7.91 -28.32
N PRO A 187 0.17 7.79 -29.48
CA PRO A 187 -1.14 8.39 -29.65
C PRO A 187 -2.16 7.57 -28.85
N THR A 188 -2.55 8.05 -27.67
CA THR A 188 -3.70 7.53 -26.94
C THR A 188 -4.99 8.10 -27.53
N THR A 189 -5.45 7.51 -28.64
CA THR A 189 -6.82 7.73 -29.12
C THR A 189 -7.79 6.93 -28.26
N HIS A 190 -8.22 7.50 -27.14
CA HIS A 190 -9.48 7.11 -26.51
C HIS A 190 -10.35 8.36 -26.34
N PRO A 191 -11.38 8.55 -27.19
CA PRO A 191 -12.33 9.63 -26.98
C PRO A 191 -13.15 9.32 -25.72
N CYS A 192 -12.87 10.07 -24.66
CA CYS A 192 -13.75 10.18 -23.51
C CYS A 192 -15.02 10.90 -23.97
N VAL A 193 -16.05 10.12 -24.34
CA VAL A 193 -17.37 10.67 -24.59
C VAL A 193 -18.11 10.69 -23.26
N LEU A 194 -18.01 11.83 -22.56
CA LEU A 194 -18.97 12.20 -21.52
C LEU A 194 -20.25 12.66 -22.22
N HIS A 195 -21.31 11.85 -22.17
CA HIS A 195 -22.66 12.33 -22.41
C HIS A 195 -23.34 12.65 -21.08
N HIS A 196 -23.92 13.84 -21.05
CA HIS A 196 -24.72 14.46 -19.99
C HIS A 196 -25.89 13.61 -19.51
#